data_AF-L0A1J1-F1
#
_entry.id   AF-L0A1J1-F1
#
_cell.length_a   1.000
_cell.length_b   1.000
_cell.length_c   1.000
_cell.angle_alpha   90.00
_cell.angle_beta   90.00
_cell.angle_gamma   90.00
#
_symmetry.space_group_name_H-M   'P 1'
#
loop_
_entity.id
_entity.type
_entity.pdbx_description
1 polymer ?
#
loop_
_entity_poly.entity_id
_entity_poly.type
_entity_poly.pdbx_seq_one_letter_code
_entity_poly.pdbx_strand_id
1 'polypeptide(L)'
;MDSDLGDTIIALEGGLVNNNLQDALRDVEGWRARLENAGFPHAAELRQDLSELALRLSRGDVHDIGELLARLGQWTHATVNHAPAQYREDLQRLGDVLHLAATQAI
;
A
#
# COMPACT_ATOMS: atom_id res chain seq x y z
N MET A 1 0.38 20.19 -0.68
CA MET A 1 1.53 19.70 0.11
C MET A 1 1.19 18.26 0.44
N ASP A 2 1.60 17.33 -0.44
CA ASP A 2 1.40 15.88 -0.27
C ASP A 2 2.61 15.27 0.46
N SER A 3 2.81 15.70 1.70
CA SER A 3 3.90 15.20 2.56
C SER A 3 3.64 13.77 3.02
N ASP A 4 2.39 13.39 3.25
CA ASP A 4 2.01 12.06 3.73
C ASP A 4 2.47 10.94 2.79
N LEU A 5 2.49 11.24 1.49
CA LEU A 5 2.79 10.24 0.47
C LEU A 5 4.27 9.89 0.43
N GLY A 6 5.15 10.88 0.35
CA GLY A 6 6.60 10.65 0.38
C GLY A 6 7.06 9.99 1.67
N ASP A 7 6.44 10.36 2.79
CA ASP A 7 6.71 9.74 4.09
C ASP A 7 6.25 8.27 4.10
N THR A 8 5.12 7.95 3.47
CA THR A 8 4.64 6.56 3.26
C THR A 8 5.62 5.72 2.45
N ILE A 9 6.17 6.29 1.38
CA ILE A 9 7.16 5.60 0.53
C ILE A 9 8.39 5.25 1.36
N ILE A 10 8.94 6.24 2.05
CA ILE A 10 10.15 6.10 2.86
C ILE A 10 9.90 5.16 4.05
N ALA A 11 8.68 5.15 4.62
CA ALA A 11 8.30 4.27 5.71
C ALA A 11 8.03 2.83 5.27
N LEU A 12 7.55 2.58 4.06
CA LEU A 12 7.44 1.21 3.52
C LEU A 12 8.81 0.68 3.10
N GLU A 13 9.60 1.50 2.39
CA GLU A 13 10.98 1.18 2.00
C GLU A 13 11.88 0.99 3.23
N GLY A 14 11.84 1.94 4.17
CA GLY A 14 12.62 1.92 5.40
C GLY A 14 12.01 1.08 6.51
N GLY A 15 10.72 0.80 6.52
CA GLY A 15 10.05 -0.03 7.54
C GLY A 15 10.25 -1.51 7.31
N LEU A 16 10.27 -1.95 6.04
CA LEU A 16 10.62 -3.33 5.67
C LEU A 16 12.13 -3.59 5.75
N VAL A 17 12.98 -2.58 5.50
CA VAL A 17 14.44 -2.71 5.52
C VAL A 17 15.07 -2.33 6.88
N ASN A 18 14.54 -1.33 7.60
CA ASN A 18 15.00 -0.87 8.92
C ASN A 18 14.00 -1.14 10.07
N ASN A 19 13.02 -2.04 9.89
CA ASN A 19 12.13 -2.54 10.96
C ASN A 19 11.17 -1.50 11.60
N ASN A 20 10.89 -0.36 10.97
CA ASN A 20 9.89 0.58 11.48
C ASN A 20 8.47 0.23 11.00
N LEU A 21 7.95 -0.89 11.52
CA LEU A 21 6.63 -1.43 11.19
C LEU A 21 5.47 -0.50 11.59
N GLN A 22 5.69 0.40 12.55
CA GLN A 22 4.69 1.36 13.04
C GLN A 22 4.37 2.45 12.02
N ASP A 23 5.39 2.99 11.33
CA ASP A 23 5.17 3.97 10.27
C ASP A 23 4.48 3.32 9.07
N ALA A 24 4.99 2.17 8.60
CA ALA A 24 4.35 1.41 7.54
C ALA A 24 2.87 1.08 7.85
N LEU A 25 2.56 0.73 9.10
CA LEU A 25 1.18 0.51 9.55
C LEU A 25 0.32 1.77 9.41
N ARG A 26 0.79 2.90 9.95
CA ARG A 26 0.09 4.18 9.91
C ARG A 26 -0.26 4.59 8.48
N ASP A 27 0.66 4.37 7.57
CA ASP A 27 0.49 4.75 6.18
C ASP A 27 -0.50 3.85 5.44
N VAL A 28 -0.43 2.53 5.66
CA VAL A 28 -1.40 1.58 5.11
C VAL A 28 -2.81 1.87 5.64
N GLU A 29 -2.95 2.25 6.90
CA GLU A 29 -4.24 2.66 7.47
C GLU A 29 -4.76 3.98 6.85
N GLY A 30 -3.88 4.94 6.57
CA GLY A 30 -4.20 6.16 5.85
C GLY A 30 -4.77 5.89 4.46
N TRP A 31 -4.16 4.96 3.73
CA TRP A 31 -4.64 4.51 2.42
C TRP A 31 -5.99 3.80 2.49
N ARG A 32 -6.17 2.92 3.47
CA ARG A 32 -7.45 2.24 3.69
C ARG A 32 -8.58 3.25 3.92
N ALA A 33 -8.34 4.30 4.72
CA ALA A 33 -9.30 5.36 4.96
C ALA A 33 -9.61 6.17 3.69
N ARG A 34 -8.60 6.53 2.89
CA ARG A 34 -8.79 7.24 1.61
C ARG A 34 -9.61 6.43 0.61
N LEU A 35 -9.49 5.10 0.64
CA LEU A 35 -10.19 4.18 -0.25
C LEU A 35 -11.53 3.69 0.31
N GLU A 36 -11.90 4.01 1.55
CA GLU A 36 -13.13 3.51 2.20
C GLU A 36 -14.40 3.84 1.40
N ASN A 37 -14.41 5.00 0.73
CA ASN A 37 -15.53 5.45 -0.12
C ASN A 37 -15.25 5.32 -1.63
N ALA A 38 -14.15 4.65 -2.01
CA ALA A 38 -13.83 4.40 -3.40
C ALA A 38 -14.84 3.43 -4.04
N GLY A 39 -15.57 3.89 -5.06
CA GLY A 39 -16.55 3.11 -5.81
C GLY A 39 -16.06 2.65 -7.19
N PHE A 40 -14.74 2.56 -7.41
CA PHE A 40 -14.18 2.13 -8.70
C PHE A 40 -13.86 0.62 -8.73
N PRO A 41 -13.82 -0.01 -9.92
CA PRO A 41 -13.46 -1.41 -10.08
C PRO A 41 -12.17 -1.77 -9.34
N HIS A 42 -12.15 -2.92 -8.66
CA HIS A 42 -11.01 -3.45 -7.90
C HIS A 42 -10.64 -2.69 -6.61
N ALA A 43 -11.39 -1.65 -6.23
CA ALA A 43 -11.15 -0.91 -4.99
C ALA A 43 -11.41 -1.77 -3.73
N ALA A 44 -12.36 -2.71 -3.81
CA ALA A 44 -12.70 -3.57 -2.67
C ALA A 44 -11.57 -4.55 -2.36
N GLU A 45 -11.01 -5.17 -3.40
CA GLU A 45 -9.87 -6.08 -3.35
C GLU A 45 -8.62 -5.36 -2.83
N LEU A 46 -8.35 -4.16 -3.35
CA LEU A 46 -7.24 -3.34 -2.88
C LEU A 46 -7.37 -3.01 -1.38
N ARG A 47 -8.56 -2.61 -0.91
CA ARG A 47 -8.80 -2.37 0.53
C ARG A 47 -8.64 -3.62 1.39
N GLN A 48 -9.07 -4.77 0.88
CA GLN A 48 -8.97 -6.03 1.60
C GLN A 48 -7.50 -6.39 1.81
N ASP A 49 -6.68 -6.33 0.77
CA ASP A 49 -5.26 -6.64 0.85
C ASP A 49 -4.50 -5.60 1.69
N LEU A 50 -4.89 -4.31 1.65
CA LEU A 50 -4.33 -3.27 2.53
C LEU A 50 -4.68 -3.55 4.00
N SER A 51 -5.89 -4.06 4.27
CA SER A 51 -6.29 -4.44 5.62
C SER A 51 -5.50 -5.64 6.13
N GLU A 52 -5.21 -6.60 5.25
CA GLU A 52 -4.33 -7.73 5.57
C GLU A 52 -2.91 -7.26 5.87
N LEU A 53 -2.39 -6.31 5.08
CA LEU A 53 -1.06 -5.75 5.28
C LEU A 53 -0.96 -5.00 6.62
N ALA A 54 -1.93 -4.16 6.94
CA ALA A 54 -2.01 -3.49 8.25
C ALA A 54 -2.04 -4.51 9.40
N LEU A 55 -2.83 -5.57 9.27
CA LEU A 55 -2.90 -6.61 10.30
C LEU A 55 -1.55 -7.31 10.49
N ARG A 56 -0.87 -7.69 9.40
CA ARG A 56 0.45 -8.31 9.44
C ARG A 56 1.51 -7.40 10.06
N LEU A 57 1.57 -6.13 9.63
CA LEU A 57 2.47 -5.13 10.20
C LEU A 57 2.22 -4.90 11.69
N SER A 58 0.95 -4.84 12.12
CA SER A 58 0.57 -4.68 13.53
C SER A 58 0.99 -5.85 14.42
N ARG A 59 1.11 -7.05 13.83
CA ARG A 59 1.52 -8.28 14.52
C ARG A 59 3.03 -8.52 14.43
N GLY A 60 3.75 -7.73 13.65
CA GLY A 60 5.15 -8.02 13.29
C GLY A 60 5.31 -9.28 12.44
N ASP A 61 4.24 -9.72 11.78
CA ASP A 61 4.20 -10.93 10.96
C ASP A 61 4.56 -10.58 9.51
N VAL A 62 5.86 -10.44 9.27
CA VAL A 62 6.42 -10.13 7.94
C VAL A 62 6.79 -11.37 7.15
N HIS A 63 6.40 -12.56 7.62
CA HIS A 63 6.64 -13.81 6.88
C HIS A 63 5.76 -13.83 5.62
N ASP A 64 6.37 -14.16 4.48
CA ASP A 64 5.73 -14.20 3.16
C ASP A 64 4.99 -12.89 2.77
N ILE A 65 5.40 -11.75 3.33
CA ILE A 65 4.77 -10.46 3.05
C ILE A 65 4.97 -10.04 1.58
N GLY A 66 6.00 -10.57 0.91
CA GLY A 66 6.27 -10.36 -0.51
C GLY A 66 5.12 -10.75 -1.44
N GLU A 67 4.41 -11.87 -1.17
CA GLU A 67 3.24 -12.25 -1.97
C GLU A 67 2.10 -11.26 -1.82
N LEU A 68 1.87 -10.78 -0.60
CA LEU A 68 0.84 -9.77 -0.32
C LEU A 68 1.17 -8.44 -0.99
N LEU A 69 2.43 -8.01 -0.92
CA LEU A 69 2.91 -6.80 -1.61
C LEU A 69 2.79 -6.91 -3.13
N ALA A 70 3.08 -8.09 -3.70
CA ALA A 70 2.90 -8.34 -5.13
C ALA A 70 1.43 -8.27 -5.55
N ARG A 71 0.50 -8.87 -4.78
CA ARG A 71 -0.95 -8.76 -5.03
C ARG A 71 -1.42 -7.32 -4.94
N LEU A 72 -0.98 -6.59 -3.92
CA LEU A 72 -1.27 -5.18 -3.74
C LEU A 72 -0.80 -4.33 -4.94
N GLY A 73 0.43 -4.56 -5.43
CA GLY A 73 0.92 -3.89 -6.64
C GLY A 73 0.05 -4.19 -7.87
N GLN A 74 -0.37 -5.45 -8.04
CA GLN A 74 -1.24 -5.88 -9.13
C GLN A 74 -2.60 -5.18 -9.10
N TRP A 75 -3.27 -5.19 -7.94
CA TRP A 75 -4.56 -4.52 -7.78
C TRP A 75 -4.44 -3.02 -7.96
N THR A 76 -3.38 -2.43 -7.42
CA THR A 76 -3.15 -0.99 -7.53
C THR A 76 -3.04 -0.58 -9.00
N HIS A 77 -2.22 -1.30 -9.78
CA HIS A 77 -2.07 -1.06 -11.22
C HIS A 77 -3.38 -1.30 -12.01
N ALA A 78 -4.18 -2.29 -11.60
CA ALA A 78 -5.51 -2.53 -12.18
C ALA A 78 -6.50 -1.40 -11.83
N THR A 79 -6.52 -0.92 -10.59
CA THR A 79 -7.39 0.18 -10.14
C THR A 79 -7.03 1.53 -10.77
N VAL A 80 -5.75 1.84 -10.99
CA VAL A 80 -5.27 3.13 -11.54
C VAL A 80 -6.00 3.51 -12.84
N ASN A 81 -6.18 2.54 -13.73
CA ASN A 81 -6.81 2.77 -15.03
C ASN A 81 -8.32 3.07 -14.94
N HIS A 82 -8.96 2.67 -13.84
CA HIS A 82 -10.39 2.85 -13.61
C HIS A 82 -10.68 3.91 -12.54
N ALA A 83 -9.65 4.39 -11.85
CA ALA A 83 -9.78 5.37 -10.79
C ALA A 83 -10.07 6.77 -11.35
N PRO A 84 -10.96 7.54 -10.67
CA PRO A 84 -11.11 8.96 -10.90
C PRO A 84 -9.77 9.69 -10.79
N ALA A 85 -9.61 10.81 -11.52
CA ALA A 85 -8.35 11.56 -11.55
C ALA A 85 -7.81 11.91 -10.14
N GLN A 86 -8.71 12.19 -9.19
CA GLN A 86 -8.37 12.50 -7.79
C GLN A 86 -7.71 11.34 -7.02
N TYR A 87 -7.86 10.10 -7.48
CA TYR A 87 -7.23 8.92 -6.88
C TYR A 87 -6.14 8.33 -7.77
N ARG A 88 -6.08 8.72 -9.03
CA ARG A 88 -5.20 8.08 -10.02
C ARG A 88 -3.74 8.33 -9.72
N GLU A 89 -3.36 9.59 -9.47
CA GLU A 89 -1.97 9.95 -9.18
C GLU A 89 -1.48 9.29 -7.88
N ASP A 90 -2.37 9.28 -6.89
CA ASP A 90 -2.20 8.64 -5.58
C ASP A 90 -2.02 7.12 -5.69
N LEU A 91 -2.92 6.44 -6.39
CA LEU A 91 -2.84 4.99 -6.61
C LEU A 91 -1.61 4.63 -7.44
N GLN A 92 -1.25 5.43 -8.43
CA GLN A 92 -0.09 5.16 -9.26
C GLN A 92 1.19 5.18 -8.43
N ARG A 93 1.33 6.18 -7.55
CA ARG A 93 2.45 6.25 -6.60
C ARG A 93 2.41 5.12 -5.57
N LEU A 94 1.24 4.76 -5.02
CA LEU A 94 1.10 3.61 -4.12
C LEU A 94 1.56 2.31 -4.80
N GLY A 95 1.20 2.11 -6.07
CA GLY A 95 1.56 0.93 -6.85
C GLY A 95 3.06 0.81 -7.06
N ASP A 96 3.72 1.92 -7.39
CA ASP A 96 5.18 1.97 -7.58
C ASP A 96 5.93 1.59 -6.29
N VAL A 97 5.46 2.07 -5.14
CA VAL A 97 6.04 1.80 -3.81
C VAL A 97 5.89 0.33 -3.43
N LEU A 98 4.68 -0.21 -3.58
CA LEU A 98 4.39 -1.60 -3.27
C LEU A 98 5.20 -2.54 -4.16
N HIS A 99 5.35 -2.20 -5.44
CA HIS A 99 6.17 -2.96 -6.37
C HIS A 99 7.64 -2.94 -5.96
N LEU A 100 8.18 -1.77 -5.62
CA LEU A 100 9.56 -1.63 -5.18
C LEU A 100 9.81 -2.39 -3.86
N ALA A 101 8.92 -2.22 -2.88
CA ALA A 101 8.97 -2.93 -1.60
C ALA A 101 8.91 -4.46 -1.80
N ALA A 102 8.02 -4.94 -2.69
CA ALA A 102 7.94 -6.35 -3.04
C ALA A 102 9.25 -6.87 -3.63
N THR A 103 9.91 -6.10 -4.51
CA THR A 103 11.20 -6.51 -5.13
C THR A 103 12.38 -6.51 -4.16
N GLN A 104 12.33 -5.73 -3.07
CA GLN A 104 13.38 -5.68 -2.05
C GLN A 104 13.16 -6.66 -0.90
N ALA A 105 11.95 -7.19 -0.73
CA ALA A 105 11.61 -8.17 0.29
C ALA A 105 12.03 -9.63 -0.06
N ILE A 106 12.63 -9.84 -1.24
CA ILE A 106 13.08 -11.15 -1.77
C ILE A 106 14.60 -11.28 -1.64
#